data_AF-E3NN38-F1
#
_entry.id   AF-E3NN38-F1
#
_cell.length_a   1.000
_cell.length_b   1.000
_cell.length_c   1.000
_cell.angle_alpha   90.00
_cell.angle_beta   90.00
_cell.angle_gamma   90.00
#
_symmetry.space_group_name_H-M   'P 1'
#
loop_
_entity.id
_entity.type
_entity.pdbx_description
1 polymer ?
#
loop_
_entity_poly.entity_id
_entity_poly.type
_entity_poly.pdbx_seq_one_letter_code
_entity_poly.pdbx_strand_id
1 'polypeptide(L)'
;MMSSGPLDPTDVTLFSSYPEPIIVPLDFVEKQTKAARDDLGIDESGMYIMSKALEEFMRQIMRESTQNGTFELDYDSLAKYFSNSEFKALEEFFPERVKYGDVMDEMHMNGQSSSS
;
A
#
# COMPACT_ATOMS: atom_id res chain seq x y z
N MET A 1 -30.90 31.35 24.16
CA MET A 1 -29.71 31.76 24.93
C MET A 1 -28.68 30.65 24.74
N MET A 2 -27.67 30.86 23.90
CA MET A 2 -26.58 29.89 23.73
C MET A 2 -25.47 30.26 24.71
N SER A 3 -25.23 29.38 25.68
CA SER A 3 -24.26 29.57 26.75
C SER A 3 -22.85 29.37 26.19
N SER A 4 -22.16 30.46 25.89
CA SER A 4 -20.73 30.50 25.65
C SER A 4 -19.98 30.43 26.99
N GLY A 5 -19.97 29.26 27.61
CA GLY A 5 -19.10 28.95 28.75
C GLY A 5 -17.74 28.44 28.26
N PRO A 6 -16.67 28.55 29.08
CA PRO A 6 -15.41 27.86 28.77
C PRO A 6 -15.67 26.36 28.67
N LEU A 7 -15.08 25.72 27.64
CA LEU A 7 -15.17 24.28 27.41
C LEU A 7 -14.78 23.54 28.70
N ASP A 8 -15.63 22.62 29.17
CA ASP A 8 -15.33 21.80 30.32
C ASP A 8 -14.17 20.85 29.94
N PRO A 9 -13.09 20.74 30.74
CA PRO A 9 -12.02 19.76 30.48
C PRO A 9 -12.52 18.31 30.37
N THR A 10 -13.73 18.03 30.87
CA THR A 10 -14.41 16.74 30.71
C THR A 10 -15.16 16.57 29.37
N ASP A 11 -15.44 17.66 28.65
CA ASP A 11 -16.00 17.63 27.28
C ASP A 11 -14.95 17.23 26.23
N VAL A 12 -13.67 17.37 26.57
CA VAL A 12 -12.58 16.74 25.82
C VAL A 12 -12.50 15.31 26.31
N THR A 13 -13.36 14.45 25.76
CA THR A 13 -13.05 13.02 25.77
C THR A 13 -11.73 12.87 25.03
N LEU A 14 -10.64 12.81 25.79
CA LEU A 14 -9.39 12.22 25.40
C LEU A 14 -9.70 10.75 25.08
N PHE A 15 -10.30 10.50 23.92
CA PHE A 15 -9.92 9.38 23.09
C PHE A 15 -8.45 9.60 22.74
N SER A 16 -7.60 9.47 23.75
CA SER A 16 -6.24 8.99 23.62
C SER A 16 -6.42 7.58 23.05
N SER A 17 -6.65 7.52 21.75
CA SER A 17 -6.21 6.39 20.97
C SER A 17 -4.75 6.27 21.34
N TYR A 18 -4.42 5.32 22.22
CA TYR A 18 -3.05 4.87 22.37
C TYR A 18 -2.52 4.71 20.94
N PRO A 19 -1.34 5.27 20.61
CA PRO A 19 -0.78 5.07 19.29
C PRO A 19 -0.84 3.57 19.02
N GLU A 20 -1.53 3.18 17.93
CA GLU A 20 -1.77 1.76 17.63
C GLU A 20 -0.43 1.03 17.75
N PRO A 21 -0.39 -0.13 18.43
CA PRO A 21 0.85 -0.84 18.66
C PRO A 21 1.62 -0.95 17.35
N ILE A 22 2.92 -0.70 17.40
CA ILE A 22 3.79 -0.79 16.23
C ILE A 22 3.67 -2.22 15.69
N ILE A 23 2.98 -2.41 14.56
CA ILE A 23 2.77 -3.72 13.95
C ILE A 23 4.05 -4.15 13.22
N VAL A 24 4.75 -3.20 12.59
CA VAL A 24 6.03 -3.43 11.89
C VAL A 24 7.20 -3.13 12.84
N PRO A 25 7.96 -4.14 13.29
CA PRO A 25 9.05 -3.94 14.24
C PRO A 25 10.11 -2.96 13.72
N LEU A 26 10.61 -2.07 14.57
CA LEU A 26 11.65 -1.09 14.18
C LEU A 26 12.93 -1.78 13.73
N ASP A 27 13.33 -2.89 14.38
CA ASP A 27 14.47 -3.72 13.98
C ASP A 27 14.35 -4.25 12.54
N PHE A 28 13.13 -4.51 12.08
CA PHE A 28 12.89 -4.93 10.70
C PHE A 28 13.17 -3.78 9.74
N VAL A 29 12.58 -2.61 10.02
CA VAL A 29 12.82 -1.39 9.22
C VAL A 29 14.31 -1.06 9.20
N GLU A 30 14.99 -1.13 10.34
CA GLU A 30 16.42 -0.81 10.48
C GLU A 30 17.28 -1.72 9.60
N LYS A 31 16.96 -3.02 9.53
CA LYS A 31 17.68 -3.96 8.67
C LYS A 31 17.47 -3.67 7.19
N GLN A 32 16.26 -3.28 6.78
CA GLN A 32 15.96 -2.99 5.38
C GLN A 32 16.49 -1.62 4.94
N THR A 33 16.53 -0.65 5.85
CA THR A 33 16.99 0.72 5.56
C THR A 33 18.45 0.94 5.92
N LYS A 34 19.19 -0.07 6.42
CA LYS A 34 20.57 0.09 6.92
C LYS A 34 21.47 0.85 5.96
N ALA A 35 21.46 0.48 4.68
CA ALA A 35 22.25 1.15 3.65
C ALA A 35 21.82 2.62 3.45
N ALA A 36 20.52 2.90 3.50
CA ALA A 36 19.98 4.25 3.35
C ALA A 36 20.12 5.10 4.62
N ARG A 37 20.12 4.50 5.81
CA ARG A 37 20.20 5.20 7.11
C ARG A 37 21.57 5.84 7.31
N ASP A 38 22.64 5.12 6.99
CA ASP A 38 24.01 5.63 7.15
C ASP A 38 24.26 6.81 6.19
N ASP A 39 23.63 6.78 5.01
CA ASP A 39 23.71 7.86 4.01
C ASP A 39 22.79 9.05 4.30
N LEU A 40 21.60 8.82 4.88
CA LEU A 40 20.57 9.84 5.10
C LEU A 40 20.50 10.38 6.54
N GLY A 41 21.26 9.80 7.47
CA GLY A 41 21.28 10.24 8.87
C GLY A 41 19.93 10.04 9.58
N ILE A 42 19.23 8.95 9.30
CA ILE A 42 17.89 8.71 9.84
C ILE A 42 17.97 8.38 11.34
N ASP A 43 17.24 9.19 12.13
CA ASP A 43 17.09 9.05 13.57
C ASP A 43 15.92 8.11 13.95
N GLU A 44 15.75 7.86 15.24
CA GLU A 44 14.69 6.97 15.75
C GLU A 44 13.28 7.45 15.38
N SER A 45 13.07 8.77 15.31
CA SER A 45 11.78 9.33 14.90
C SER A 45 11.47 9.03 13.42
N GLY A 46 12.46 9.15 12.53
CA GLY A 46 12.35 8.74 11.14
C GLY A 46 12.08 7.24 10.98
N MET A 47 12.69 6.40 11.81
CA MET A 47 12.42 4.95 11.83
C MET A 47 10.96 4.63 12.17
N TYR A 48 10.40 5.34 13.15
CA TYR A 48 8.99 5.19 13.54
C TYR A 48 8.04 5.63 12.42
N ILE A 49 8.33 6.75 11.76
CA ILE A 49 7.56 7.23 10.61
C ILE A 49 7.58 6.19 9.48
N MET A 50 8.74 5.64 9.15
CA MET A 50 8.85 4.59 8.12
C MET A 50 8.09 3.32 8.49
N SER A 51 8.11 2.90 9.76
CA SER A 51 7.33 1.75 10.23
C SER A 51 5.84 1.98 10.03
N LYS A 52 5.31 3.15 10.41
CA LYS A 52 3.89 3.48 10.20
C LYS A 52 3.53 3.68 8.74
N ALA A 53 4.40 4.28 7.94
CA ALA A 53 4.20 4.39 6.50
C ALA A 53 4.12 3.01 5.83
N LEU A 54 4.96 2.06 6.25
CA LEU A 54 4.92 0.69 5.74
C LEU A 54 3.62 -0.01 6.14
N GLU A 55 3.14 0.19 7.37
CA GLU A 55 1.87 -0.36 7.85
C GLU A 55 0.69 0.15 7.01
N GLU A 56 0.60 1.47 6.81
CA GLU A 56 -0.47 2.08 6.01
C GLU A 56 -0.38 1.68 4.54
N PHE A 57 0.83 1.60 3.98
CA PHE A 57 1.05 1.10 2.63
C PHE A 57 0.53 -0.32 2.45
N MET A 58 0.85 -1.23 3.38
CA MET A 58 0.34 -2.60 3.36
C MET A 58 -1.19 -2.64 3.50
N ARG A 59 -1.79 -1.81 4.38
CA ARG A 59 -3.26 -1.71 4.48
C ARG A 59 -3.89 -1.23 3.18
N GLN A 60 -3.32 -0.21 2.55
CA GLN A 60 -3.81 0.33 1.28
C GLN A 60 -3.76 -0.73 0.18
N ILE A 61 -2.64 -1.44 0.02
CA ILE A 61 -2.52 -2.52 -0.97
C ILE A 61 -3.57 -3.60 -0.72
N MET A 62 -3.67 -4.09 0.52
CA MET A 62 -4.62 -5.15 0.86
C MET A 62 -6.06 -4.72 0.57
N ARG A 63 -6.41 -3.50 0.97
CA ARG A 63 -7.75 -2.94 0.78
C ARG A 63 -8.10 -2.78 -0.69
N GLU A 64 -7.22 -2.19 -1.49
CA GLU A 64 -7.50 -1.91 -2.90
C GLU A 64 -7.46 -3.19 -3.74
N SER A 65 -6.49 -4.08 -3.49
CA SER A 65 -6.33 -5.33 -4.26
C SER A 65 -7.46 -6.33 -3.99
N THR A 66 -8.11 -6.26 -2.83
CA THR A 66 -9.26 -7.12 -2.47
C THR A 66 -10.62 -6.45 -2.67
N GLN A 67 -10.64 -5.20 -3.17
CA GLN A 67 -11.84 -4.35 -3.20
C GLN A 67 -12.56 -4.30 -1.86
N ASN A 68 -11.86 -3.85 -0.82
CA ASN A 68 -12.31 -3.82 0.57
C ASN A 68 -12.69 -5.20 1.14
N GLY A 69 -11.97 -6.27 0.75
CA GLY A 69 -12.22 -7.64 1.22
C GLY A 69 -13.38 -8.35 0.54
N THR A 70 -13.89 -7.81 -0.57
CA THR A 70 -14.95 -8.46 -1.38
C THR A 70 -14.40 -9.64 -2.16
N PHE A 71 -13.10 -9.60 -2.51
CA PHE A 71 -12.40 -10.66 -3.23
C PHE A 71 -11.23 -11.20 -2.39
N GLU A 72 -10.90 -12.47 -2.59
CA GLU A 72 -9.66 -13.03 -2.05
C GLU A 72 -8.46 -12.37 -2.71
N LEU A 73 -7.38 -12.18 -1.94
CA LEU A 73 -6.15 -11.62 -2.47
C LEU A 73 -5.44 -12.67 -3.33
N ASP A 74 -5.26 -12.36 -4.61
CA ASP A 74 -4.43 -13.14 -5.52
C ASP A 74 -3.34 -12.28 -6.16
N TYR A 75 -2.41 -12.97 -6.84
CA TYR A 75 -1.28 -12.31 -7.50
C TYR A 75 -1.74 -11.39 -8.62
N ASP A 76 -2.74 -11.81 -9.40
CA ASP A 76 -3.21 -11.06 -10.57
C ASP A 76 -3.85 -9.74 -10.12
N SER A 77 -4.58 -9.73 -9.00
CA SER A 77 -5.17 -8.53 -8.40
C SER A 77 -4.10 -7.57 -7.88
N LEU A 78 -3.03 -8.09 -7.27
CA LEU A 78 -1.87 -7.30 -6.84
C LEU A 78 -1.12 -6.68 -8.03
N ALA A 79 -0.78 -7.48 -9.04
CA ALA A 79 -0.08 -7.02 -10.24
C ALA A 79 -0.90 -5.95 -10.99
N LYS A 80 -2.21 -6.17 -11.10
CA LYS A 80 -3.14 -5.19 -11.67
C LYS A 80 -3.21 -3.91 -10.85
N TYR A 81 -3.22 -4.01 -9.52
CA TYR A 81 -3.20 -2.84 -8.65
C TYR A 81 -1.93 -2.00 -8.85
N PHE A 82 -0.75 -2.62 -8.84
CA PHE A 82 0.51 -1.90 -9.03
C PHE A 82 0.63 -1.24 -10.41
N SER A 83 0.18 -1.92 -11.46
CA SER A 83 0.17 -1.37 -12.83
C SER A 83 -0.75 -0.15 -13.00
N ASN A 84 -1.81 -0.06 -12.19
CA ASN A 84 -2.83 1.00 -12.28
C ASN A 84 -2.79 2.03 -11.15
N SER A 85 -1.88 1.92 -10.19
CA SER A 85 -1.78 2.82 -9.02
C SER A 85 -0.67 3.86 -9.18
N GLU A 86 -0.49 4.69 -8.15
CA GLU A 86 0.65 5.61 -8.03
C GLU A 86 1.99 4.87 -7.81
N PHE A 87 1.95 3.57 -7.49
CA PHE A 87 3.11 2.75 -7.16
C PHE A 87 3.70 2.00 -8.36
N LYS A 88 3.65 2.59 -9.57
CA LYS A 88 4.13 1.94 -10.82
C LYS A 88 5.59 1.50 -10.78
N ALA A 89 6.42 2.12 -9.94
CA ALA A 89 7.78 1.67 -9.70
C ALA A 89 7.87 0.21 -9.18
N LEU A 90 6.78 -0.32 -8.64
CA LEU A 90 6.68 -1.70 -8.17
C LEU A 90 6.23 -2.69 -9.24
N GLU A 91 5.83 -2.23 -10.43
CA GLU A 91 5.41 -3.08 -11.56
C GLU A 91 6.53 -4.06 -11.96
N GLU A 92 7.79 -3.64 -11.93
CA GLU A 92 8.94 -4.51 -12.24
C GLU A 92 9.07 -5.70 -11.28
N PHE A 93 8.58 -5.56 -10.04
CA PHE A 93 8.57 -6.62 -9.03
C PHE A 93 7.28 -7.45 -9.07
N PHE A 94 6.19 -6.88 -9.60
CA PHE A 94 4.87 -7.51 -9.71
C PHE A 94 4.31 -7.41 -11.14
N PRO A 95 4.99 -7.99 -12.14
CA PRO A 95 4.54 -7.91 -13.52
C PRO A 95 3.20 -8.62 -13.74
N GLU A 96 2.31 -8.02 -14.53
CA GLU A 96 1.08 -8.68 -14.94
C GLU A 96 1.39 -9.99 -15.70
N ARG A 97 0.76 -11.08 -15.26
CA ARG A 97 0.90 -12.37 -15.93
C ARG A 97 -0.03 -12.39 -17.13
N VAL A 98 0.54 -12.41 -18.33
CA VAL A 98 -0.24 -12.63 -19.54
C VAL A 98 -0.69 -14.08 -19.56
N LYS A 99 -2.01 -14.32 -19.59
CA LYS A 99 -2.54 -15.68 -19.74
C LYS A 99 -2.25 -16.14 -21.16
N TYR A 100 -1.75 -17.36 -21.30
CA TYR A 100 -1.44 -17.95 -22.62
C TYR A 100 -2.63 -17.89 -23.59
N GLY A 101 -3.86 -18.00 -23.08
CA GLY A 101 -5.09 -17.84 -23.88
C GLY A 101 -5.20 -16.46 -24.53
N ASP A 102 -4.93 -15.39 -23.79
CA ASP A 102 -5.04 -14.00 -24.28
C ASP A 102 -4.02 -13.72 -25.39
N VAL A 103 -2.80 -14.29 -25.27
CA VAL A 103 -1.77 -14.22 -26.31
C VAL A 103 -2.21 -14.95 -27.58
N MET A 104 -2.80 -16.13 -27.44
CA MET A 104 -3.27 -16.91 -28.58
C MET A 104 -4.44 -16.19 -29.27
N ASP A 105 -5.40 -15.67 -28.52
CA ASP A 105 -6.53 -14.91 -29.08
C ASP A 105 -6.05 -13.67 -29.85
N GLU A 106 -5.07 -12.94 -29.32
CA GLU A 106 -4.47 -11.78 -29.99
C GLU A 106 -3.70 -12.16 -31.26
N MET A 107 -2.96 -13.28 -31.24
CA MET A 107 -2.28 -13.83 -32.43
C MET A 107 -3.27 -14.28 -33.51
N HIS A 108 -4.38 -14.90 -33.11
CA HIS A 108 -5.43 -15.35 -34.03
C HIS A 108 -6.20 -14.16 -34.64
N MET A 109 -6.46 -13.10 -33.87
CA MET A 109 -7.10 -11.87 -34.38
C MET A 109 -6.18 -11.08 -35.31
N ASN A 110 -4.88 -10.99 -35.03
CA ASN A 110 -3.90 -10.31 -35.90
C ASN A 110 -3.56 -11.10 -37.18
N GLY A 111 -3.70 -12.43 -37.17
CA GLY A 111 -3.56 -13.26 -38.37
C GLY A 111 -4.72 -13.15 -39.36
N GLN A 112 -5.92 -12.82 -38.90
CA GLN A 112 -7.09 -12.60 -39.77
C GLN A 112 -7.09 -11.22 -40.43
N SER A 113 -6.59 -10.19 -39.76
CA SER A 113 -6.52 -8.81 -40.28
C SER A 113 -5.42 -8.59 -41.33
N SER A 114 -4.45 -9.51 -41.44
CA SER A 114 -3.38 -9.50 -42.44
C SER A 114 -3.69 -10.37 -43.68
N SER A 115 -4.86 -11.01 -43.71
CA SER A 115 -5.31 -11.89 -44.79
C SER A 115 -6.46 -11.31 -45.64
N SER A 116 -6.74 -10.00 -45.54
CA SER A 116 -7.78 -9.29 -46.31
C SER A 116 -7.19 -8.22 -47.21
#